data_AF-A0A1I8B6X6-F1
#
_entry.id   AF-A0A1I8B6X6-F1
#
_cell.length_a   1.000
_cell.length_b   1.000
_cell.length_c   1.000
_cell.angle_alpha   90.00
_cell.angle_beta   90.00
_cell.angle_gamma   90.00
#
_symmetry.space_group_name_H-M   'P 1'
#
loop_
_entity.id
_entity.type
_entity.pdbx_description
1 polymer ?
#
loop_
_entity_poly.entity_id
_entity_poly.type
_entity_poly.pdbx_seq_one_letter_code
_entity_poly.pdbx_strand_id
1 'polypeptide(L)'
;MSEHGIELDRRHVMLLADLMTYRGEVLGITRNGLVKMKESVLLLASFERTVDHLYEAAFFGQRDKIVGVSECIIMGVPIGIGTGMFKLLQKQTPQKKLENEQQDNKGKIKLLSPKREVLHISYTSSSQQAESLAPPTTGRRRRQASTSTGNF
;
A
#
# COMPACT_ATOMS: atom_id res chain seq x y z
N MET A 1 35.23 -12.28 14.73
CA MET A 1 34.51 -11.19 15.41
C MET A 1 34.86 -11.10 16.89
N SER A 2 34.97 -12.23 17.60
CA SER A 2 35.53 -12.28 18.96
C SER A 2 36.96 -11.75 19.08
N GLU A 3 37.82 -11.97 18.07
CA GLU A 3 39.20 -11.43 18.05
C GLU A 3 39.27 -9.89 17.98
N HIS A 4 38.20 -9.21 17.57
CA HIS A 4 38.14 -7.75 17.54
C HIS A 4 37.35 -7.18 18.73
N GLY A 5 36.93 -8.01 19.69
CA GLY A 5 36.14 -7.59 20.85
C GLY A 5 34.71 -7.15 20.51
N ILE A 6 34.22 -7.47 19.30
CA ILE A 6 32.88 -7.10 18.84
C ILE A 6 31.93 -8.26 19.11
N GLU A 7 31.04 -8.07 20.09
CA GLU A 7 29.95 -9.01 20.37
C GLU A 7 28.74 -8.69 19.50
N LEU A 8 28.28 -9.70 18.74
CA LEU A 8 27.11 -9.62 17.88
C LEU A 8 26.13 -10.72 18.26
N ASP A 9 24.90 -10.33 18.56
CA ASP A 9 23.82 -11.29 18.78
C ASP A 9 23.57 -12.09 17.49
N ARG A 10 23.47 -13.42 17.64
CA ARG A 10 23.22 -14.37 16.56
C ARG A 10 21.99 -14.02 15.73
N ARG A 11 20.99 -13.35 16.31
CA ARG A 11 19.77 -12.91 15.60
C ARG A 11 20.07 -12.00 14.41
N HIS A 12 21.09 -11.13 14.51
CA HIS A 12 21.47 -10.24 13.41
C HIS A 12 22.13 -11.02 12.25
N VAL A 13 23.00 -11.97 12.59
CA VAL A 13 23.69 -12.81 11.59
C VAL A 13 22.69 -13.73 10.89
N MET A 14 21.76 -14.31 11.65
CA MET A 14 20.69 -15.16 11.10
C MET A 14 19.79 -14.35 10.16
N LEU A 15 19.35 -13.16 10.57
CA LEU A 15 18.52 -12.29 9.73
C LEU A 15 19.25 -11.85 8.44
N LEU A 16 20.56 -11.56 8.54
CA LEU A 16 21.37 -11.25 7.36
C LEU A 16 21.48 -12.46 6.42
N ALA A 17 21.71 -13.66 6.96
CA ALA A 17 21.79 -14.88 6.17
C ALA A 17 20.47 -15.15 5.43
N ASP A 18 19.34 -15.08 6.14
CA ASP A 18 18.00 -15.25 5.54
C ASP A 18 17.75 -14.24 4.41
N LEU A 19 18.11 -12.97 4.63
CA LEU A 19 17.97 -11.91 3.64
C LEU A 19 18.87 -12.12 2.41
N MET A 20 20.03 -12.76 2.57
CA MET A 20 20.91 -13.09 1.44
C MET A 20 20.46 -14.33 0.66
N THR A 21 19.68 -15.24 1.26
CA THR A 21 19.34 -16.54 0.67
C THR A 21 17.87 -16.75 0.32
N TYR A 22 16.97 -15.82 0.64
CA TYR A 22 15.52 -16.03 0.50
C TYR A 22 15.03 -16.33 -0.94
N ARG A 23 15.81 -15.98 -1.97
CA ARG A 23 15.47 -16.25 -3.38
C ARG A 23 15.89 -17.63 -3.87
N GLY A 24 16.53 -18.44 -3.02
CA GLY A 24 17.07 -19.75 -3.39
C GLY A 24 18.47 -19.73 -4.01
N GLU A 25 19.06 -18.55 -4.18
CA GLU A 25 20.47 -18.34 -4.50
C GLU A 25 21.09 -17.37 -3.49
N VAL A 26 22.41 -17.44 -3.30
CA VAL A 26 23.14 -16.55 -2.39
C VAL A 26 23.38 -15.22 -3.11
N LEU A 27 22.60 -14.20 -2.77
CA LEU A 27 22.72 -12.85 -3.29
C LEU A 27 23.42 -11.95 -2.27
N GLY A 28 24.48 -11.27 -2.72
CA GLY A 28 25.22 -10.30 -1.90
C GLY A 28 24.49 -8.96 -1.74
N ILE A 29 24.81 -8.22 -0.67
CA ILE A 29 24.40 -6.82 -0.50
C ILE A 29 25.37 -5.93 -1.27
N THR A 30 25.31 -6.03 -2.60
CA THR A 30 26.13 -5.27 -3.55
C THR A 30 25.24 -4.73 -4.66
N ARG A 31 25.73 -3.79 -5.46
CA ARG A 31 24.98 -3.22 -6.59
C ARG A 31 24.32 -4.28 -7.48
N ASN A 32 25.06 -5.32 -7.85
CA ASN A 32 24.54 -6.37 -8.71
C ASN A 32 23.60 -7.35 -7.99
N GLY A 33 23.82 -7.58 -6.69
CA GLY A 33 22.96 -8.46 -5.90
C GLY A 33 21.62 -7.82 -5.56
N LEU A 34 21.62 -6.53 -5.21
CA LEU A 34 20.42 -5.80 -4.80
C LEU A 34 19.40 -5.65 -5.94
N VAL A 35 19.88 -5.42 -7.16
CA VAL A 35 19.05 -5.36 -8.38
C VAL A 35 18.28 -6.67 -8.62
N LYS A 36 18.83 -7.81 -8.20
CA LYS A 36 18.14 -9.11 -8.27
C LYS A 36 17.18 -9.35 -7.10
N MET A 37 17.36 -8.66 -5.98
CA MET A 37 16.52 -8.84 -4.79
C MET A 37 15.27 -7.95 -4.79
N LYS A 38 15.40 -6.70 -5.23
CA LYS A 38 14.37 -5.66 -5.09
C LYS A 38 13.99 -5.07 -6.44
N GLU A 39 12.71 -4.79 -6.61
CA GLU A 39 12.13 -4.33 -7.89
C GLU A 39 11.89 -2.81 -7.95
N SER A 40 12.02 -2.09 -6.83
CA SER A 40 11.80 -0.64 -6.82
C SER A 40 12.94 0.11 -7.50
N VAL A 41 12.59 0.93 -8.49
CA VAL A 41 13.54 1.77 -9.23
C VAL A 41 14.15 2.82 -8.33
N LEU A 42 13.34 3.51 -7.52
CA LEU A 42 13.83 4.58 -6.65
C LEU A 42 14.77 4.03 -5.58
N LEU A 43 14.47 2.85 -5.06
CA LEU A 43 15.33 2.14 -4.12
C LEU A 43 16.66 1.75 -4.76
N LEU A 44 16.64 1.13 -5.94
CA LEU A 44 17.88 0.75 -6.65
C LEU A 44 18.72 1.98 -7.02
N ALA A 45 18.09 3.03 -7.54
CA ALA A 45 18.74 4.28 -7.91
C ALA A 45 19.39 5.02 -6.72
N SER A 46 18.90 4.81 -5.49
CA SER A 46 19.45 5.41 -4.27
C SER A 46 20.68 4.71 -3.70
N PHE A 47 20.92 3.45 -4.08
CA PHE A 47 22.10 2.72 -3.64
C PHE A 47 23.30 3.09 -4.53
N GLU A 48 23.19 2.85 -5.83
CA GLU A 48 24.20 3.16 -6.84
C GLU A 48 23.56 3.28 -8.25
N ARG A 49 24.31 3.75 -9.25
CA ARG A 49 23.88 3.83 -10.68
C ARG A 49 22.53 4.52 -10.88
N THR A 50 22.33 5.66 -10.22
CA THR A 50 21.08 6.43 -10.25
C THR A 50 20.60 6.74 -11.67
N VAL A 51 21.50 7.23 -12.54
CA VAL A 51 21.14 7.64 -13.92
C VAL A 51 20.73 6.44 -14.77
N ASP A 52 21.46 5.33 -14.69
CA ASP A 52 21.18 4.13 -15.49
C ASP A 52 19.80 3.56 -15.13
N HIS A 53 19.50 3.44 -13.84
CA HIS A 53 18.22 2.92 -13.35
C HIS A 53 17.04 3.83 -13.72
N LEU A 54 17.20 5.15 -13.61
CA LEU A 54 16.15 6.10 -14.00
C LEU A 54 15.95 6.15 -15.53
N TYR A 55 17.04 6.06 -16.30
CA TYR A 55 16.96 6.04 -17.76
C TYR A 55 16.24 4.80 -18.26
N GLU A 56 16.61 3.61 -17.77
CA GLU A 56 15.98 2.35 -18.12
C GLU A 56 14.50 2.33 -17.71
N ALA A 57 14.19 2.79 -16.48
CA ALA A 57 12.82 2.88 -16.01
C ALA A 57 11.97 3.85 -16.84
N ALA A 58 12.53 5.00 -17.24
CA ALA A 58 11.85 5.95 -18.11
C ALA A 58 11.60 5.38 -19.51
N PHE A 59 12.59 4.66 -20.07
CA PHE A 59 12.48 4.02 -21.37
C PHE A 59 11.39 2.93 -21.40
N PHE A 60 11.33 2.09 -20.37
CA PHE A 60 10.32 1.03 -20.25
C PHE A 60 9.00 1.48 -19.60
N GLY A 61 8.91 2.73 -19.13
CA GLY A 61 7.73 3.24 -18.43
C GLY A 61 7.41 2.49 -17.14
N GLN A 62 8.44 2.05 -16.39
CA GLN A 62 8.26 1.31 -15.15
C GLN A 62 7.54 2.15 -14.09
N ARG A 63 6.68 1.50 -13.30
CA ARG A 63 5.90 2.13 -12.23
C ARG A 63 6.33 1.59 -10.88
N ASP A 64 6.71 2.48 -9.98
CA ASP A 64 7.03 2.15 -8.60
C ASP A 64 5.81 2.33 -7.70
N LYS A 65 5.58 1.38 -6.79
CA LYS A 65 4.43 1.39 -5.86
C LYS A 65 4.69 2.24 -4.61
N ILE A 66 5.92 2.71 -4.38
CA ILE A 66 6.29 3.58 -3.24
C ILE A 66 5.86 2.96 -1.90
N VAL A 67 6.26 1.70 -1.68
CA VAL A 67 5.93 0.95 -0.45
C VAL A 67 7.15 0.82 0.45
N GLY A 68 8.36 0.78 -0.13
CA GLY A 68 9.59 0.68 0.63
C GLY A 68 9.98 1.98 1.32
N VAL A 69 10.87 1.84 2.29
CA VAL A 69 11.33 2.94 3.15
C VAL A 69 12.02 4.03 2.34
N SER A 70 12.93 3.65 1.44
CA SER A 70 13.73 4.59 0.66
C SER A 70 12.86 5.41 -0.31
N GLU A 71 11.94 4.73 -0.99
CA GLU A 71 10.99 5.33 -1.92
C GLU A 71 10.09 6.34 -1.19
N CYS A 72 9.56 5.95 -0.01
CA CYS A 72 8.73 6.84 0.79
C CYS A 72 9.50 8.10 1.24
N ILE A 73 10.76 7.93 1.65
CA ILE A 73 11.62 9.06 2.06
C ILE A 73 11.86 10.00 0.88
N ILE A 74 12.22 9.47 -0.29
CA ILE A 74 12.47 10.27 -1.51
C ILE A 74 11.21 11.05 -1.91
N MET A 75 10.04 10.43 -1.82
CA MET A 75 8.76 11.06 -2.18
C MET A 75 8.16 11.95 -1.08
N GLY A 76 8.73 11.95 0.13
CA GLY A 76 8.20 12.72 1.27
C GLY A 76 6.85 12.21 1.80
N VAL A 77 6.52 10.93 1.59
CA VAL A 77 5.28 10.30 2.08
C VAL A 77 5.54 9.54 3.38
N PRO A 78 4.54 9.43 4.29
CA PRO A 78 4.72 8.72 5.55
C PRO A 78 5.01 7.24 5.32
N ILE A 79 6.00 6.71 6.05
CA ILE A 79 6.49 5.33 5.90
C ILE A 79 5.60 4.38 6.70
N GLY A 80 5.18 3.26 6.10
CA GLY A 80 4.28 2.27 6.72
C GLY A 80 4.90 1.36 7.79
N ILE A 81 5.97 1.79 8.46
CA ILE A 81 6.65 1.02 9.52
C ILE A 81 6.75 1.84 10.81
N GLY A 82 6.95 1.16 11.95
CA GLY A 82 7.05 1.83 13.24
C GLY A 82 5.79 2.63 13.57
N THR A 83 5.93 3.92 13.87
CA THR A 83 4.79 4.80 14.20
C THR A 83 3.83 5.03 13.03
N GLY A 84 4.30 4.88 11.78
CA GLY A 84 3.46 5.02 10.59
C GLY A 84 2.68 3.76 10.21
N MET A 85 2.81 2.66 10.97
CA MET A 85 2.12 1.40 10.65
C MET A 85 0.60 1.44 10.89
N PHE A 86 0.12 2.38 11.71
CA PHE A 86 -1.30 2.54 12.03
C PHE A 86 -1.75 3.99 11.81
N LYS A 87 -3.03 4.16 11.48
CA LYS A 87 -3.67 5.47 11.39
C LYS A 87 -4.45 5.74 12.66
N LEU A 88 -4.31 6.95 13.20
CA LEU A 88 -5.13 7.40 14.31
C LEU A 88 -6.51 7.79 13.79
N LEU A 89 -7.54 7.21 14.41
CA LEU A 89 -8.92 7.57 14.15
C LEU A 89 -9.45 8.35 15.35
N GLN A 90 -9.99 9.53 15.09
CA GLN A 90 -10.67 10.28 16.13
C GLN A 90 -12.05 9.68 16.36
N LYS A 91 -12.31 9.22 17.59
CA LYS A 91 -13.64 8.80 17.98
C LYS A 91 -14.55 10.03 18.01
N GLN A 92 -15.44 10.15 17.03
CA GLN A 92 -16.50 11.15 17.08
C GLN A 92 -17.46 10.75 18.18
N THR A 93 -17.34 11.42 19.33
CA THR A 93 -18.41 11.39 20.33
C THR A 93 -19.55 12.19 19.72
N PRO A 94 -20.78 11.64 19.65
CA PRO A 94 -21.93 12.43 19.24
C PRO A 94 -21.99 13.64 20.17
N GLN A 95 -21.79 14.84 19.61
CA GLN A 95 -22.04 16.06 20.35
C GLN A 95 -23.50 15.97 20.79
N LYS A 96 -23.75 15.82 22.09
CA LYS A 96 -25.07 16.07 22.64
C LYS A 96 -25.38 17.50 22.22
N LYS A 97 -26.26 17.68 21.23
CA LYS A 97 -26.96 18.95 21.08
C LYS A 97 -27.54 19.18 22.47
N LEU A 98 -27.09 20.26 23.11
CA LEU A 98 -27.85 20.85 24.20
C LEU A 98 -29.14 21.33 23.52
N GLU A 99 -30.09 20.41 23.37
CA GLU A 99 -31.47 20.76 23.17
C GLU A 99 -31.83 21.47 24.47
N ASN A 100 -31.84 22.80 24.38
CA ASN A 100 -32.59 23.62 25.30
C ASN A 100 -34.03 23.10 25.20
N GLU A 101 -34.39 22.20 26.10
CA GLU A 101 -35.76 21.78 26.35
C GLU A 101 -36.50 23.03 26.85
N GLN A 102 -36.95 23.87 25.92
CA GLN A 102 -38.16 24.63 26.12
C GLN A 102 -39.28 23.59 26.24
N GLN A 103 -39.78 23.50 27.47
CA GLN A 103 -40.93 22.70 27.84
C GLN A 103 -42.12 23.08 26.97
N ASP A 104 -42.40 22.30 25.92
CA ASP A 104 -43.70 22.29 25.27
C ASP A 104 -44.25 20.87 25.22
N ASN A 105 -44.99 20.59 26.28
CA ASN A 105 -46.14 19.72 26.40
C ASN A 105 -46.59 18.88 25.18
N LYS A 106 -46.84 17.59 25.51
CA LYS A 106 -47.66 16.57 24.82
C LYS A 106 -46.97 15.67 23.78
N GLY A 107 -46.56 14.51 24.26
CA GLY A 107 -47.04 13.24 23.68
C GLY A 107 -46.10 12.51 22.73
N LYS A 108 -45.63 11.33 23.19
CA LYS A 108 -44.96 10.25 22.43
C LYS A 108 -43.58 10.57 21.84
N ILE A 109 -42.54 10.25 22.61
CA ILE A 109 -41.23 9.92 22.06
C ILE A 109 -41.09 8.39 22.11
N LYS A 110 -41.08 7.74 20.94
CA LYS A 110 -40.72 6.32 20.81
C LYS A 110 -39.23 6.17 21.16
N LEU A 111 -38.94 5.47 22.25
CA LEU A 111 -37.59 5.02 22.56
C LEU A 111 -37.23 3.87 21.59
N LEU A 112 -36.66 4.22 20.43
CA LEU A 112 -36.06 3.22 19.55
C LEU A 112 -34.61 3.02 19.99
N SER A 113 -34.39 1.97 20.77
CA SER A 113 -33.09 1.57 21.31
C SER A 113 -32.03 1.45 20.20
N PRO A 114 -30.80 1.98 20.38
CA PRO A 114 -29.74 1.75 19.42
C PRO A 114 -29.33 0.28 19.51
N LYS A 115 -29.52 -0.47 18.41
CA LYS A 115 -28.94 -1.81 18.24
C LYS A 115 -27.43 -1.71 18.46
N ARG A 116 -26.93 -2.43 19.46
CA ARG A 116 -25.49 -2.67 19.63
C ARG A 116 -25.02 -3.54 18.46
N GLU A 117 -24.43 -2.94 17.44
CA GLU A 117 -23.60 -3.71 16.51
C GLU A 117 -22.26 -4.00 17.19
N VAL A 118 -22.01 -5.29 17.37
CA VAL A 118 -20.76 -5.86 17.88
C VAL A 118 -19.67 -5.52 16.86
N LEU A 119 -18.69 -4.71 17.25
CA LEU A 119 -17.54 -4.41 16.41
C LEU A 119 -16.66 -5.66 16.28
N HIS A 120 -16.85 -6.40 15.19
CA HIS A 120 -15.87 -7.35 14.70
C HIS A 120 -14.62 -6.57 14.27
N ILE A 121 -13.51 -6.79 14.96
CA ILE A 121 -12.19 -6.39 14.48
C ILE A 121 -11.84 -7.35 13.35
N SER A 122 -12.16 -6.99 12.12
CA SER A 122 -11.68 -7.69 10.93
C SER A 122 -10.28 -7.20 10.60
N TYR A 123 -9.28 -8.09 10.67
CA TYR A 123 -7.99 -7.87 10.04
C TYR A 123 -8.18 -7.97 8.53
N THR A 124 -8.05 -6.86 7.81
CA THR A 124 -8.03 -6.88 6.34
C THR A 124 -6.60 -7.07 5.86
N SER A 125 -6.32 -8.28 5.36
CA SER A 125 -5.11 -8.57 4.59
C SER A 125 -5.07 -7.69 3.34
N SER A 126 -4.07 -6.81 3.29
CA SER A 126 -3.81 -5.87 2.20
C SER A 126 -3.28 -6.58 0.95
N SER A 127 -4.10 -7.37 0.27
CA SER A 127 -3.71 -8.06 -0.97
C SER A 127 -4.77 -8.10 -2.08
N GLN A 128 -5.89 -7.38 -1.97
CA GLN A 128 -6.94 -7.37 -3.02
C GLN A 128 -7.32 -5.99 -3.61
N GLN A 129 -6.62 -4.91 -3.28
CA GLN A 129 -6.84 -3.61 -3.94
C GLN A 129 -5.76 -3.34 -5.00
N ALA A 130 -5.84 -4.03 -6.14
CA ALA A 130 -5.03 -3.69 -7.31
C ALA A 130 -5.76 -3.86 -8.66
N GLU A 131 -7.09 -4.07 -8.68
CA GLU A 131 -7.79 -4.45 -9.92
C GLU A 131 -9.09 -3.66 -10.22
N SER A 132 -9.16 -2.36 -9.89
CA SER A 132 -10.35 -1.57 -10.30
C SER A 132 -10.10 -0.09 -10.60
N LEU A 133 -8.99 0.25 -11.25
CA LEU A 133 -8.83 1.57 -11.88
C LEU A 133 -8.57 1.42 -13.40
N ALA A 134 -9.63 1.08 -14.13
CA ALA A 134 -9.74 1.36 -15.56
C ALA A 134 -10.79 2.47 -15.75
N PRO A 135 -10.54 3.50 -16.58
CA PRO A 135 -11.48 4.60 -16.77
C PRO A 135 -12.74 4.14 -17.53
N PRO A 136 -13.92 4.73 -17.27
CA PRO A 136 -15.17 4.34 -17.92
C PRO A 136 -15.15 4.75 -19.40
N THR A 137 -15.19 3.77 -20.31
CA THR A 137 -15.39 4.02 -21.74
C THR A 137 -16.83 4.44 -22.00
N THR A 138 -16.98 5.67 -22.48
CA THR A 138 -18.20 6.33 -22.93
C THR A 138 -18.94 5.49 -23.99
N GLY A 139 -20.25 5.29 -23.80
CA GLY A 139 -21.10 4.52 -24.68
C GLY A 139 -21.13 5.07 -26.11
N ARG A 140 -20.83 4.20 -27.08
CA ARG A 140 -21.10 4.43 -28.51
C ARG A 140 -22.06 3.35 -29.02
N ARG A 141 -23.22 3.82 -29.48
CA ARG A 141 -24.35 3.07 -30.04
C ARG A 141 -23.90 1.97 -31.02
N ARG A 142 -24.31 0.72 -30.75
CA ARG A 142 -24.39 -0.37 -31.74
C ARG A 142 -25.29 0.07 -32.89
N ARG A 143 -24.73 0.30 -34.08
CA ARG A 143 -25.44 0.14 -35.35
C ARG A 143 -25.18 -1.29 -35.81
N GLN A 144 -26.26 -2.04 -36.00
CA GLN A 144 -26.23 -3.35 -36.64
C GLN A 144 -25.85 -3.15 -38.11
N ALA A 145 -24.89 -3.94 -38.61
CA ALA A 145 -24.61 -4.08 -40.02
C ALA A 145 -24.69 -5.57 -40.35
N SER A 146 -25.73 -5.92 -41.10
CA SER A 146 -25.96 -7.20 -41.76
C SER A 146 -24.90 -7.43 -42.83
N THR A 147 -24.23 -8.57 -42.79
CA THR A 147 -23.37 -9.04 -43.88
C THR A 147 -24.22 -9.65 -44.99
N SER A 148 -24.27 -8.98 -46.14
CA SER A 148 -24.72 -9.55 -47.42
C SER A 148 -23.50 -10.10 -48.18
N THR A 149 -23.54 -11.39 -48.46
CA THR A 149 -22.73 -12.09 -49.47
C THR A 149 -22.98 -11.51 -50.87
N GLY A 150 -21.93 -11.30 -51.67
CA GLY A 150 -22.08 -10.98 -53.09
C GLY A 150 -20.79 -10.60 -53.81
N ASN A 151 -20.30 -11.54 -54.62
CA ASN A 151 -19.47 -11.45 -55.84
C ASN A 151 -19.02 -10.05 -56.32
N PHE A 152 -17.71 -9.88 -56.56
CA PHE A 152 -17.06 -9.98 -57.88
C PHE A 152 -15.54 -9.96 -57.70
#